data_AF-A0AAU3DXQ2-F1
#
_entry.id   AF-A0AAU3DXQ2-F1
#
_cell.length_a   1.000
_cell.length_b   1.000
_cell.length_c   1.000
_cell.angle_alpha   90.00
_cell.angle_beta   90.00
_cell.angle_gamma   90.00
#
_symmetry.space_group_name_H-M   'P 1'
#
loop_
_entity.id
_entity.type
_entity.pdbx_description
1 polymer ?
#
loop_
_entity_poly.entity_id
_entity_poly.type
_entity_poly.pdbx_seq_one_letter_code
_entity_poly.pdbx_strand_id
1 'polypeptide(L)'
;MVMLNRSPQETVDAVVADASTTLRSTLVSAMPSGQHQLWLLAFGQPVKGLSRVAAYHVERDRLWIAMQKRGVGVPGGRRSEIKFEYEDGSLGFGGSIRVDAVDLPVALEVTWRENAVCLGTDAQASDPLASLSPSLISASTQTSTLLSVAVGRLASYVFVARAFGQFGDAAVGVEVIASNEFLDTLEPRITADDKGRS
;
A
#
# COMPACT_ATOMS: atom_id res chain seq x y z
N MET A 1 6.74 0.90 -14.64
CA MET A 1 5.67 1.78 -14.13
C MET A 1 4.47 1.61 -15.03
N VAL A 2 3.33 1.14 -14.51
CA VAL A 2 2.09 1.03 -15.27
C VAL A 2 1.28 2.29 -15.00
N MET A 3 0.87 3.01 -16.04
CA MET A 3 0.04 4.22 -15.90
C MET A 3 -1.26 3.98 -16.66
N LEU A 4 -2.38 4.24 -16.01
CA LEU A 4 -3.70 4.23 -16.64
C LEU A 4 -4.16 5.67 -16.76
N ASN A 5 -4.67 6.05 -17.93
CA ASN A 5 -5.16 7.40 -18.18
C ASN A 5 -6.65 7.46 -17.87
N ARG A 6 -7.05 8.48 -17.10
CA ARG A 6 -8.45 8.70 -16.70
C ARG A 6 -9.24 9.39 -17.81
N SER A 7 -10.49 8.97 -18.04
CA SER A 7 -11.46 9.76 -18.79
C SER A 7 -12.00 10.92 -17.94
N PRO A 8 -12.25 12.13 -18.49
CA PRO A 8 -12.70 13.30 -17.71
C PRO A 8 -13.97 13.07 -16.86
N GLN A 9 -14.81 12.10 -17.26
CA GLN A 9 -16.09 11.80 -16.61
C GLN A 9 -16.00 10.78 -15.47
N GLU A 10 -14.88 10.08 -15.32
CA GLU A 10 -14.71 9.05 -14.28
C GLU A 10 -14.30 9.68 -12.95
N THR A 11 -14.74 9.09 -11.82
CA THR A 11 -14.24 9.46 -10.50
C THR A 11 -12.87 8.81 -10.26
N VAL A 12 -12.02 9.44 -9.42
CA VAL A 12 -10.70 8.90 -9.06
C VAL A 12 -10.85 7.51 -8.44
N ASP A 13 -11.81 7.34 -7.54
CA ASP A 13 -12.14 6.07 -6.88
C ASP A 13 -12.46 4.96 -7.90
N ALA A 14 -13.25 5.28 -8.94
CA ALA A 14 -13.60 4.32 -9.98
C ALA A 14 -12.37 3.91 -10.80
N VAL A 15 -11.51 4.87 -11.17
CA VAL A 15 -10.27 4.57 -11.91
C VAL A 15 -9.31 3.73 -11.08
N VAL A 16 -9.12 4.05 -9.79
CA VAL A 16 -8.25 3.27 -8.90
C VAL A 16 -8.81 1.85 -8.71
N ALA A 17 -10.12 1.70 -8.53
CA ALA A 17 -10.75 0.39 -8.38
C ALA A 17 -10.60 -0.47 -9.65
N ASP A 18 -10.82 0.13 -10.81
CA ASP A 18 -10.72 -0.57 -12.10
C ASP A 18 -9.26 -0.93 -12.44
N ALA A 19 -8.34 0.02 -12.23
CA ALA A 19 -6.89 -0.19 -12.34
C ALA A 19 -6.41 -1.34 -11.44
N SER A 20 -6.83 -1.32 -10.18
CA SER A 20 -6.44 -2.33 -9.21
C SER A 20 -7.00 -3.71 -9.56
N THR A 21 -8.21 -3.76 -10.12
CA THR A 21 -8.85 -5.01 -10.55
C THR A 21 -8.12 -5.61 -11.76
N THR A 22 -7.79 -4.80 -12.76
CA THR A 22 -7.01 -5.21 -13.93
C THR A 22 -5.59 -5.64 -13.55
N LEU A 23 -4.93 -4.89 -12.67
CA LEU A 23 -3.59 -5.25 -12.21
C LEU A 23 -3.56 -6.51 -11.36
N ARG A 24 -4.64 -6.83 -10.65
CA ARG A 24 -4.72 -8.03 -9.81
C ARG A 24 -4.45 -9.30 -10.60
N SER A 25 -5.15 -9.54 -11.71
CA SER A 25 -4.96 -10.77 -12.50
C SER A 25 -3.51 -10.87 -13.00
N THR A 26 -2.96 -9.75 -13.45
CA THR A 26 -1.60 -9.65 -13.99
C THR A 26 -0.54 -9.89 -12.91
N LEU A 27 -0.64 -9.22 -11.76
CA LEU A 27 0.31 -9.39 -10.65
C LEU A 27 0.21 -10.78 -10.04
N VAL A 28 -1.00 -11.29 -9.78
CA VAL A 28 -1.22 -12.63 -9.22
C VAL A 28 -0.64 -13.72 -10.11
N SER A 29 -0.81 -13.60 -11.42
CA SER A 29 -0.33 -14.58 -12.39
C SER A 29 1.17 -14.47 -12.70
N ALA A 30 1.81 -13.35 -12.35
CA ALA A 30 3.26 -13.18 -12.43
C ALA A 30 3.98 -13.63 -11.15
N MET A 31 3.28 -13.66 -10.01
CA MET A 31 3.83 -14.19 -8.77
C MET A 31 4.17 -15.69 -8.89
N PRO A 32 5.25 -16.16 -8.24
CA PRO A 32 5.60 -17.58 -8.22
C PRO A 32 4.45 -18.48 -7.74
N SER A 33 4.28 -19.63 -8.40
CA SER A 33 3.17 -20.57 -8.19
C SER A 33 2.99 -20.95 -6.71
N GLY A 34 1.77 -20.80 -6.19
CA GLY A 34 1.39 -21.19 -4.82
C GLY A 34 1.62 -20.14 -3.74
N GLN A 35 1.99 -18.91 -4.13
CA GLN A 35 2.36 -17.84 -3.18
C GLN A 35 1.63 -16.55 -3.55
N HIS A 36 0.34 -16.48 -3.23
CA HIS A 36 -0.51 -15.33 -3.54
C HIS A 36 -0.78 -14.50 -2.28
N GLN A 37 0.28 -14.11 -1.58
CA GLN A 37 0.14 -13.29 -0.39
C GLN A 37 0.82 -11.95 -0.52
N LEU A 38 0.21 -10.97 0.14
CA LEU A 38 0.62 -9.60 0.14
C LEU A 38 0.74 -9.11 1.57
N TRP A 39 1.63 -8.14 1.77
CA TRP A 39 1.63 -7.31 2.95
C TRP A 39 1.13 -5.92 2.61
N LEU A 40 0.10 -5.45 3.32
CA LEU A 40 -0.24 -4.04 3.39
C LEU A 40 0.52 -3.44 4.56
N LEU A 41 1.47 -2.55 4.29
CA LEU A 41 2.22 -1.80 5.30
C LEU A 41 1.72 -0.36 5.34
N ALA A 42 1.41 0.16 6.52
CA ALA A 42 0.91 1.52 6.68
C ALA A 42 1.42 2.21 7.94
N PHE A 43 1.45 3.54 7.90
CA PHE A 43 1.82 4.39 9.02
C PHE A 43 0.76 5.46 9.27
N GLY A 44 0.37 5.61 10.53
CA GLY A 44 -0.58 6.61 10.98
C GLY A 44 0.00 8.00 10.96
N GLN A 45 -0.87 9.00 11.01
CA GLN A 45 -0.44 10.38 11.15
C GLN A 45 0.10 10.62 12.57
N PRO A 46 1.23 11.36 12.72
CA PRO A 46 1.76 11.75 14.02
C PRO A 46 0.75 12.57 14.81
N VAL A 47 0.60 12.27 16.10
CA VAL A 47 -0.24 13.05 17.01
C VAL A 47 0.60 13.65 18.12
N LYS A 48 0.63 14.98 18.18
CA LYS A 48 1.38 15.71 19.21
C LYS A 48 0.83 15.42 20.60
N GLY A 49 1.73 15.07 21.53
CA GLY A 49 1.41 14.74 22.92
C GLY A 49 0.85 15.89 23.77
N LEU A 50 0.65 17.08 23.21
CA LEU A 50 0.14 18.25 23.93
C LEU A 50 -1.34 18.10 24.34
N SER A 51 -2.08 17.16 23.74
CA SER A 51 -3.48 16.88 24.10
C SER A 51 -3.63 15.46 24.66
N ARG A 52 -3.93 15.35 25.96
CA ARG A 52 -4.21 14.06 26.62
C ARG A 52 -5.38 13.32 25.95
N VAL A 53 -6.36 14.07 25.44
CA VAL A 53 -7.51 13.52 24.71
C VAL A 53 -7.07 12.94 23.37
N ALA A 54 -6.22 13.64 22.62
CA ALA A 54 -5.70 13.15 21.35
C ALA A 54 -4.84 11.89 21.54
N ALA A 55 -3.96 11.88 22.55
CA ALA A 55 -3.18 10.69 22.90
C ALA A 55 -4.07 9.50 23.28
N TYR A 56 -5.12 9.72 24.07
CA TYR A 56 -6.09 8.67 24.41
C TYR A 56 -6.79 8.09 23.16
N HIS A 57 -7.22 8.95 22.23
CA HIS A 57 -7.85 8.49 20.99
C HIS A 57 -6.89 7.65 20.13
N VAL A 58 -5.63 8.05 20.04
CA VAL A 58 -4.59 7.32 19.30
C VAL A 58 -4.32 5.95 19.92
N GLU A 59 -4.24 5.85 21.24
CA GLU A 59 -4.05 4.56 21.93
C GLU A 59 -5.25 3.62 21.80
N ARG A 60 -6.47 4.20 21.87
CA ARG A 60 -7.72 3.45 21.79
C ARG A 60 -7.99 2.93 20.38
N ASP A 61 -7.82 3.80 19.38
CA ASP A 61 -8.18 3.52 17.98
C ASP A 61 -7.00 3.00 17.17
N ARG A 62 -5.74 3.14 17.65
CA ARG A 62 -4.53 2.65 16.98
C ARG A 62 -4.52 3.02 15.48
N LEU A 63 -3.91 2.20 14.62
CA LEU A 63 -3.84 2.50 13.20
C LEU A 63 -5.10 2.05 12.47
N TRP A 64 -5.39 0.75 12.53
CA TRP A 64 -6.40 0.16 11.64
C TRP A 64 -7.82 0.59 11.99
N ILE A 65 -8.15 0.71 13.28
CA ILE A 65 -9.50 1.17 13.70
C ILE A 65 -9.64 2.66 13.38
N ALA A 66 -8.60 3.48 13.54
CA ALA A 66 -8.64 4.88 13.14
C ALA A 66 -8.88 5.06 11.63
N MET A 67 -8.26 4.24 10.76
CA MET A 67 -8.52 4.23 9.32
C MET A 67 -9.96 3.83 9.00
N GLN A 68 -10.47 2.77 9.61
CA GLN A 68 -11.86 2.34 9.42
C GLN A 68 -12.87 3.41 9.84
N LYS A 69 -12.61 4.14 10.93
CA LYS A 69 -13.45 5.27 11.37
C LYS A 69 -13.46 6.45 10.40
N ARG A 70 -12.41 6.61 9.57
CA ARG A 70 -12.37 7.58 8.47
C ARG A 70 -13.07 7.08 7.19
N GLY A 71 -13.63 5.87 7.22
CA GLY A 71 -14.30 5.27 6.06
C GLY A 71 -13.34 4.62 5.06
N VAL A 72 -12.13 4.25 5.48
CA VAL A 72 -11.18 3.48 4.66
C VAL A 72 -11.49 1.99 4.76
N GLY A 73 -11.66 1.33 3.62
CA GLY A 73 -11.84 -0.13 3.53
C GLY A 73 -10.55 -0.86 3.87
N VAL A 74 -10.40 -1.33 5.11
CA VAL A 74 -9.22 -2.10 5.54
C VAL A 74 -9.45 -3.59 5.26
N PRO A 75 -8.56 -4.29 4.55
CA PRO A 75 -8.75 -5.69 4.21
C PRO A 75 -8.79 -6.59 5.45
N GLY A 76 -9.46 -7.74 5.30
CA GLY A 76 -9.39 -8.84 6.26
C GLY A 76 -7.99 -9.46 6.23
N GLY A 77 -7.49 -9.94 7.37
CA GLY A 77 -6.17 -10.57 7.41
C GLY A 77 -5.53 -10.57 8.79
N ARG A 78 -4.33 -11.16 8.88
CA ARG A 78 -3.54 -11.15 10.12
C ARG A 78 -2.86 -9.80 10.27
N ARG A 79 -3.17 -9.10 11.36
CA ARG A 79 -2.70 -7.74 11.63
C ARG A 79 -1.59 -7.72 12.68
N SER A 80 -0.61 -6.86 12.46
CA SER A 80 0.38 -6.43 13.45
C SER A 80 0.31 -4.91 13.56
N GLU A 81 0.53 -4.38 14.77
CA GLU A 81 0.67 -2.96 15.02
C GLU A 81 1.80 -2.72 16.02
N ILE A 82 2.61 -1.69 15.78
CA ILE A 82 3.62 -1.21 16.71
C ILE A 82 3.36 0.27 17.00
N LYS A 83 3.51 0.63 18.27
CA LYS A 83 3.54 2.03 18.70
C LYS A 83 4.96 2.56 18.55
N PHE A 84 5.09 3.81 18.16
CA PHE A 84 6.38 4.50 18.13
C PHE A 84 6.24 5.99 18.44
N GLU A 85 7.37 6.62 18.74
CA GLU A 85 7.48 8.05 19.02
C GLU A 85 8.38 8.67 17.95
N TYR A 86 7.91 9.77 17.36
CA TYR A 86 8.67 10.54 16.38
C TYR A 86 9.71 11.43 17.08
N GLU A 87 10.67 11.97 16.34
CA GLU A 87 11.73 12.83 16.88
C GLU A 87 11.18 14.09 17.56
N ASP A 88 10.00 14.57 17.16
CA ASP A 88 9.33 15.72 17.76
C ASP A 88 8.49 15.39 19.01
N GLY A 89 8.58 14.15 19.52
CA GLY A 89 7.81 13.65 20.66
C GLY A 89 6.34 13.37 20.35
N SER A 90 5.93 13.42 19.08
CA SER A 90 4.61 12.95 18.68
C SER A 90 4.51 11.43 18.71
N LEU A 91 3.31 10.91 18.92
CA LEU A 91 3.02 9.48 18.98
C LEU A 91 2.39 9.02 17.67
N GLY A 92 2.77 7.81 17.24
CA GLY A 92 2.23 7.17 16.04
C GLY A 92 2.07 5.67 16.19
N PHE A 93 1.35 5.09 15.22
CA PHE A 93 1.22 3.66 15.05
C PHE A 93 1.59 3.27 13.62
N GLY A 94 2.32 2.17 13.51
CA GLY A 94 2.67 1.53 12.25
C GLY A 94 2.04 0.16 12.27
N GLY A 95 1.60 -0.33 11.12
CA GLY A 95 0.91 -1.60 11.05
C GLY A 95 1.21 -2.33 9.77
N SER A 96 1.13 -3.65 9.84
CA SER A 96 1.11 -4.53 8.68
C SER A 96 -0.12 -5.43 8.71
N ILE A 97 -0.66 -5.75 7.53
CA ILE A 97 -1.69 -6.78 7.36
C ILE A 97 -1.20 -7.77 6.32
N ARG A 98 -1.16 -9.05 6.69
CA ARG A 98 -0.97 -10.15 5.74
C ARG A 98 -2.32 -10.52 5.15
N VAL A 99 -2.43 -10.39 3.83
CA VAL A 99 -3.68 -10.62 3.07
C VAL A 99 -3.41 -11.52 1.88
N ASP A 100 -4.47 -12.13 1.36
CA ASP A 100 -4.39 -12.87 0.11
C ASP A 100 -4.46 -11.90 -1.07
N ALA A 101 -3.89 -12.28 -2.22
CA ALA A 101 -3.83 -11.41 -3.38
C ALA A 101 -5.21 -11.12 -4.01
N VAL A 102 -6.25 -11.86 -3.60
CA VAL A 102 -7.65 -11.52 -3.92
C VAL A 102 -8.04 -10.15 -3.37
N ASP A 103 -7.45 -9.75 -2.23
CA ASP A 103 -7.69 -8.48 -1.53
C ASP A 103 -6.79 -7.34 -2.03
N LEU A 104 -6.00 -7.57 -3.08
CA LEU A 104 -5.15 -6.52 -3.68
C LEU A 104 -5.93 -5.24 -4.00
N PRO A 105 -7.15 -5.27 -4.56
CA PRO A 105 -7.89 -4.03 -4.85
C PRO A 105 -8.20 -3.22 -3.60
N VAL A 106 -8.62 -3.89 -2.52
CA VAL A 106 -8.90 -3.25 -1.23
C VAL A 106 -7.62 -2.69 -0.63
N ALA A 107 -6.52 -3.44 -0.69
CA ALA A 107 -5.23 -2.99 -0.18
C ALA A 107 -4.70 -1.76 -0.96
N LEU A 108 -4.83 -1.74 -2.29
CA LEU A 108 -4.45 -0.61 -3.13
C LEU A 108 -5.31 0.63 -2.86
N GLU A 109 -6.60 0.48 -2.57
CA GLU A 109 -7.44 1.61 -2.12
C GLU A 109 -6.89 2.23 -0.83
N VAL A 110 -6.40 1.43 0.12
CA VAL A 110 -5.75 1.96 1.33
C VAL A 110 -4.50 2.77 0.96
N THR A 111 -3.66 2.27 0.04
CA THR A 111 -2.44 3.00 -0.39
C THR A 111 -2.72 4.32 -1.10
N TRP A 112 -3.90 4.46 -1.72
CA TRP A 112 -4.32 5.70 -2.34
C TRP A 112 -4.70 6.76 -1.30
N ARG A 113 -5.43 6.35 -0.26
CA ARG A 113 -6.04 7.28 0.73
C ARG A 113 -5.14 7.57 1.92
N GLU A 114 -4.19 6.69 2.19
CA GLU A 114 -3.41 6.69 3.41
C GLU A 114 -1.91 6.53 3.12
N ASN A 115 -1.08 6.77 4.13
CA ASN A 115 0.36 6.54 4.05
C ASN A 115 0.65 5.03 4.14
N ALA A 116 0.46 4.34 3.02
CA ALA A 116 0.54 2.89 2.92
C ALA A 116 1.12 2.41 1.58
N VAL A 117 1.66 1.20 1.57
CA VAL A 117 2.17 0.48 0.40
C VAL A 117 1.79 -0.99 0.46
N CYS A 118 1.63 -1.61 -0.70
CA CYS A 118 1.45 -3.05 -0.84
C CYS A 118 2.77 -3.70 -1.24
N LEU A 119 3.11 -4.82 -0.62
CA LEU A 119 4.31 -5.60 -0.90
C LEU A 119 3.88 -6.99 -1.36
N GLY A 120 4.22 -7.35 -2.59
CA GLY A 120 4.09 -8.71 -3.09
C GLY A 120 5.19 -9.58 -2.50
N THR A 121 4.85 -10.77 -2.02
CA THR A 121 5.83 -11.58 -1.30
C THR A 121 5.73 -13.08 -1.58
N ASP A 122 6.84 -13.77 -1.33
CA ASP A 122 6.83 -15.22 -1.22
C ASP A 122 6.20 -15.65 0.12
N ALA A 123 5.76 -16.91 0.22
CA ALA A 123 5.07 -17.38 1.41
C ALA A 123 5.92 -17.32 2.71
N GLN A 124 7.24 -17.14 2.59
CA GLN A 124 8.21 -17.21 3.68
C GLN A 124 8.63 -15.84 4.23
N ALA A 125 8.26 -14.73 3.58
CA ALA A 125 8.70 -13.43 4.06
C ALA A 125 8.16 -13.10 5.45
N SER A 126 9.07 -12.54 6.24
CA SER A 126 8.79 -12.00 7.55
C SER A 126 7.90 -10.77 7.46
N ASP A 127 7.28 -10.45 8.59
CA ASP A 127 6.49 -9.23 8.73
C ASP A 127 7.37 -8.01 8.41
N PRO A 128 7.03 -7.20 7.39
CA PRO A 128 7.81 -6.02 7.02
C PRO A 128 7.99 -5.08 8.20
N LEU A 129 6.96 -4.94 9.04
CA LEU A 129 6.95 -4.03 10.18
C LEU A 129 8.00 -4.41 11.23
N ALA A 130 8.18 -5.72 11.47
CA ALA A 130 9.16 -6.23 12.44
C ALA A 130 10.61 -5.95 12.02
N SER A 131 10.84 -5.73 10.72
CA SER A 131 12.17 -5.51 10.15
C SER A 131 12.55 -4.03 10.03
N LEU A 132 11.65 -3.09 10.36
CA LEU A 132 11.89 -1.66 10.25
C LEU A 132 12.56 -1.12 11.51
N SER A 133 13.61 -0.30 11.32
CA SER A 133 14.23 0.41 12.43
C SER A 133 13.33 1.58 12.88
N PRO A 134 13.38 1.98 14.17
CA PRO A 134 12.65 3.14 14.66
C PRO A 134 12.92 4.42 13.84
N SER A 135 14.15 4.63 13.38
CA SER A 135 14.53 5.76 12.54
C SER A 135 13.81 5.79 11.19
N LEU A 136 13.67 4.64 10.53
CA LEU A 136 12.96 4.53 9.25
C LEU A 136 11.45 4.74 9.44
N ILE A 137 10.92 4.26 10.55
CA ILE A 137 9.52 4.46 10.93
C ILE A 137 9.24 5.96 11.12
N SER A 138 10.07 6.67 11.89
CA SER A 138 9.91 8.11 12.13
C SER A 138 10.05 8.95 10.85
N ALA A 139 10.91 8.55 9.92
CA ALA A 139 11.05 9.23 8.63
C ALA A 139 9.86 8.99 7.69
N SER A 140 9.12 7.89 7.86
CA SER A 140 8.04 7.46 6.97
C SER A 140 6.70 8.13 7.30
N THR A 141 6.68 9.44 7.52
CA THR A 141 5.45 10.24 7.72
C THR A 141 4.68 10.49 6.43
N GLN A 142 5.33 10.31 5.28
CA GLN A 142 4.78 10.54 3.95
C GLN A 142 4.90 9.27 3.11
N THR A 143 3.91 9.06 2.23
CA THR A 143 3.84 7.89 1.35
C THR A 143 5.05 7.77 0.43
N SER A 144 5.63 8.89 -0.02
CA SER A 144 6.85 8.91 -0.84
C SER A 144 8.05 8.31 -0.10
N THR A 145 8.27 8.71 1.15
CA THR A 145 9.36 8.17 1.97
C THR A 145 9.13 6.69 2.28
N LEU A 146 7.88 6.32 2.62
CA LEU A 146 7.51 4.91 2.84
C LEU A 146 7.80 4.06 1.60
N LEU A 147 7.42 4.54 0.42
CA LEU A 147 7.72 3.89 -0.85
C LEU A 147 9.23 3.72 -1.05
N SER A 148 10.03 4.77 -0.85
CA SER A 148 11.49 4.67 -0.98
C SER A 148 12.09 3.63 -0.03
N VAL A 149 11.61 3.56 1.20
CA VAL A 149 12.03 2.55 2.19
C VAL A 149 11.64 1.14 1.73
N ALA A 150 10.42 0.96 1.23
CA ALA A 150 9.94 -0.32 0.72
C ALA A 150 10.72 -0.79 -0.51
N VAL A 151 11.01 0.12 -1.45
CA VAL A 151 11.80 -0.14 -2.66
C VAL A 151 13.25 -0.51 -2.31
N GLY A 152 13.85 0.15 -1.31
CA GLY A 152 15.17 -0.22 -0.81
C GLY A 152 15.25 -1.65 -0.26
N ARG A 153 14.10 -2.28 0.02
CA ARG A 153 13.96 -3.65 0.54
C ARG A 153 13.42 -4.62 -0.51
N LEU A 154 13.39 -4.24 -1.78
CA LEU A 154 12.85 -5.07 -2.86
C LEU A 154 13.56 -6.44 -2.97
N ALA A 155 14.80 -6.60 -2.51
CA ALA A 155 15.43 -7.93 -2.45
C ALA A 155 14.68 -8.95 -1.56
N SER A 156 13.81 -8.48 -0.65
CA SER A 156 12.97 -9.31 0.24
C SER A 156 11.53 -9.46 -0.26
N TYR A 157 11.17 -8.82 -1.38
CA TYR A 157 9.81 -8.75 -1.90
C TYR A 157 9.78 -8.93 -3.41
N VAL A 158 8.70 -9.47 -3.96
CA VAL A 158 8.57 -9.65 -5.41
C VAL A 158 8.31 -8.30 -6.10
N PHE A 159 7.46 -7.48 -5.49
CA PHE A 159 7.15 -6.14 -5.96
C PHE A 159 6.68 -5.24 -4.82
N VAL A 160 6.72 -3.93 -5.06
CA VAL A 160 6.08 -2.89 -4.26
C VAL A 160 5.04 -2.20 -5.15
N ALA A 161 3.84 -2.00 -4.64
CA ALA A 161 2.77 -1.33 -5.37
C ALA A 161 2.06 -0.29 -4.49
N ARG A 162 1.64 0.81 -5.11
CA ARG A 162 0.69 1.75 -4.52
C ARG A 162 -0.18 2.39 -5.59
N ALA A 163 -1.39 2.76 -5.20
CA ALA A 163 -2.24 3.63 -5.98
C ALA A 163 -1.87 5.11 -5.76
N PHE A 164 -2.06 5.94 -6.78
CA PHE A 164 -1.75 7.36 -6.76
C PHE A 164 -2.75 8.18 -7.58
N GLY A 165 -2.75 9.48 -7.35
CA GLY A 165 -3.57 10.47 -8.05
C GLY A 165 -4.53 11.20 -7.11
N GLN A 166 -4.84 12.44 -7.43
CA GLN A 166 -5.75 13.31 -6.68
C GLN A 166 -6.87 13.85 -7.59
N PHE A 167 -7.87 14.48 -6.98
CA PHE A 167 -8.92 15.16 -7.72
C PHE A 167 -8.35 16.29 -8.58
N GLY A 168 -8.44 16.13 -9.91
CA GLY A 168 -7.92 17.10 -10.88
C GLY A 168 -6.62 16.67 -11.56
N ASP A 169 -5.99 15.58 -11.09
CA ASP A 169 -4.80 15.05 -11.75
C ASP A 169 -5.16 14.45 -13.11
N ALA A 170 -4.29 14.71 -14.09
CA ALA A 170 -4.37 14.10 -15.41
C ALA A 170 -4.01 12.61 -15.40
N ALA A 171 -3.29 12.15 -14.36
CA ALA A 171 -2.85 10.77 -14.19
C ALA A 171 -3.31 10.24 -12.83
N VAL A 172 -4.08 9.16 -12.86
CA VAL A 172 -4.53 8.40 -11.69
C VAL A 172 -4.26 6.93 -12.00
N GLY A 173 -3.64 6.20 -11.10
CA GLY A 173 -3.33 4.81 -11.39
C GLY A 173 -2.64 4.09 -10.25
N VAL A 174 -1.95 3.03 -10.60
CA VAL A 174 -1.20 2.19 -9.66
C VAL A 174 0.20 2.04 -10.20
N GLU A 175 1.17 2.50 -9.41
CA GLU A 175 2.57 2.26 -9.69
C GLU A 175 2.98 0.92 -9.10
N VAL A 176 3.76 0.17 -9.89
CA VAL A 176 4.37 -1.10 -9.50
C VAL A 176 5.87 -0.98 -9.75
N ILE A 177 6.66 -1.28 -8.71
CA ILE A 177 8.11 -1.29 -8.71
C ILE A 177 8.56 -2.72 -8.39
N ALA A 178 9.36 -3.30 -9.28
CA ALA A 178 9.86 -4.65 -9.18
C ALA A 178 11.21 -4.78 -9.90
N SER A 179 11.85 -5.95 -9.82
CA SER A 179 13.03 -6.24 -10.64
C SER A 179 12.68 -6.17 -12.13
N ASN A 180 13.64 -5.84 -12.99
CA ASN A 180 13.41 -5.81 -14.44
C ASN A 180 12.87 -7.16 -14.94
N GLU A 181 13.43 -8.27 -14.46
CA GLU A 181 12.94 -9.62 -14.79
C GLU A 181 11.45 -9.79 -14.47
N PHE A 182 10.99 -9.33 -13.31
CA PHE A 182 9.57 -9.40 -12.97
C PHE A 182 8.73 -8.47 -13.85
N LEU A 183 9.20 -7.25 -14.10
CA LEU A 183 8.51 -6.29 -14.97
C LEU A 183 8.36 -6.81 -16.41
N ASP A 184 9.39 -7.47 -16.94
CA ASP A 184 9.36 -8.10 -18.27
C ASP A 184 8.28 -9.18 -18.37
N THR A 185 7.90 -9.83 -17.26
CA THR A 185 6.77 -10.77 -17.23
C THR A 185 5.40 -10.09 -17.22
N LEU A 186 5.31 -8.83 -16.77
CA LEU A 186 4.08 -8.06 -16.66
C LEU A 186 3.72 -7.33 -17.97
N GLU A 187 4.71 -6.76 -18.65
CA GLU A 187 4.53 -5.90 -19.84
C GLU A 187 3.68 -6.53 -20.97
N PRO A 188 3.89 -7.82 -21.34
CA PRO A 188 3.09 -8.48 -22.36
C PRO A 188 1.62 -8.65 -21.96
N ARG A 189 1.35 -8.75 -20.65
CA ARG A 189 0.02 -9.05 -20.09
C ARG A 189 -0.84 -7.79 -20.01
N ILE A 190 -0.23 -6.68 -19.61
CA ILE A 190 -0.90 -5.37 -19.54
C ILE A 190 -1.30 -4.89 -20.94
N THR A 191 -0.42 -5.08 -21.93
CA THR A 191 -0.65 -4.67 -23.32
C THR A 191 -1.75 -5.51 -24.01
N ALA A 192 -1.99 -6.74 -23.54
CA ALA A 192 -3.04 -7.61 -24.06
C ALA A 192 -4.43 -7.22 -23.55
N ASP A 193 -4.55 -6.81 -22.28
CA ASP A 193 -5.80 -6.35 -21.67
C ASP A 193 -6.27 -4.99 -22.24
N ASP A 194 -5.33 -4.10 -22.61
CA ASP A 194 -5.66 -2.78 -23.17
C ASP A 194 -6.28 -2.86 -24.58
N LYS A 195 -5.87 -3.87 -25.37
CA LYS A 195 -6.45 -4.16 -26.70
C LYS A 195 -7.87 -4.73 -26.65
N GLY A 196 -8.33 -5.21 -25.50
CA GLY A 196 -9.71 -5.67 -25.28
C GLY A 196 -10.70 -4.56 -24.92
N ARG A 197 -10.21 -3.33 -24.67
CA ARG A 197 -11.01 -2.16 -24.28
C ARG A 197 -11.17 -1.11 -25.40
N SER A 198 -10.55 -1.33 -26.56
CA SER A 198 -10.60 -0.45 -27.74
C SER A 198 -11.80 -0.73 -28.64
#